data_AF-A0A7K2AY26-F1
#
_entry.id   AF-A0A7K2AY26-F1
#
_cell.length_a   1.000
_cell.length_b   1.000
_cell.length_c   1.000
_cell.angle_alpha   90.00
_cell.angle_beta   90.00
_cell.angle_gamma   90.00
#
_symmetry.space_group_name_H-M   'P 1'
#
loop_
_entity.id
_entity.type
_entity.pdbx_description
1 polymer ?
#
loop_
_entity_poly.entity_id
_entity_poly.type
_entity_poly.pdbx_seq_one_letter_code
_entity_poly.pdbx_strand_id
1 'polypeptide(L)'
;DIDYALCMYCGICVEVCPFDALFWSPEFEYSEPRIADLLHDADRLADWMETVPEFETYEPGANVKQPKLPEPSQHRAPRGATQ
;
A
#
# COMPACT_ATOMS: atom_id res chain seq x y z
N ASP A 1 -7.44 -2.55 7.64
CA ASP A 1 -8.36 -2.79 6.52
C ASP A 1 -8.83 -1.45 5.98
N ILE A 2 -9.01 -1.33 4.66
CA ILE A 2 -9.49 -0.15 3.96
C ILE A 2 -10.80 -0.52 3.25
N ASP A 3 -11.86 0.23 3.51
CA ASP A 3 -13.13 0.09 2.81
C ASP A 3 -13.15 0.99 1.57
N TYR A 4 -12.99 0.39 0.38
CA TYR A 4 -12.98 1.11 -0.89
C TYR A 4 -14.37 1.59 -1.34
N ALA A 5 -15.46 1.13 -0.71
CA ALA A 5 -16.78 1.70 -0.94
C ALA A 5 -16.96 3.07 -0.26
N LEU A 6 -16.14 3.37 0.76
CA LEU A 6 -16.14 4.63 1.50
C LEU A 6 -14.91 5.51 1.25
N CYS A 7 -13.82 4.92 0.76
CA CYS A 7 -12.59 5.65 0.45
C CYS A 7 -12.82 6.71 -0.63
N MET A 8 -12.38 7.94 -0.37
CA MET A 8 -12.48 9.06 -1.33
C MET A 8 -11.17 9.38 -2.04
N TYR A 9 -10.16 8.52 -1.90
CA TYR A 9 -8.84 8.66 -2.53
C TYR A 9 -8.11 9.98 -2.20
N CYS A 10 -8.28 10.51 -0.98
CA CYS A 10 -7.69 11.78 -0.57
C CYS A 10 -6.20 11.71 -0.18
N GLY A 11 -5.64 10.51 0.03
CA GLY A 11 -4.21 10.35 0.37
C GLY A 11 -3.83 10.64 1.84
N ILE A 12 -4.78 11.08 2.67
CA ILE A 12 -4.51 11.40 4.09
C ILE A 12 -3.88 10.20 4.83
N CYS A 13 -4.37 8.97 4.58
CA CYS A 13 -3.83 7.77 5.23
C CYS A 13 -2.35 7.50 4.90
N VAL A 14 -1.89 7.86 3.70
CA VAL A 14 -0.51 7.73 3.26
C VAL A 14 0.34 8.81 3.92
N GLU A 15 -0.10 10.07 3.87
CA GLU A 15 0.67 11.22 4.37
C GLU A 15 0.83 11.24 5.90
N VAL A 16 -0.20 10.84 6.63
CA VAL A 16 -0.18 10.88 8.10
C VAL A 16 0.42 9.61 8.72
N CYS A 17 0.73 8.59 7.91
CA CYS A 17 1.23 7.32 8.42
C CYS A 17 2.60 7.53 9.10
N PRO A 18 2.73 7.31 10.42
CA PRO A 18 3.99 7.55 11.12
C PRO A 18 5.07 6.50 10.83
N PHE A 19 4.70 5.43 10.12
CA PHE A 19 5.56 4.28 9.84
C PHE A 19 5.80 4.08 8.35
N ASP A 20 5.29 4.97 7.48
CA ASP A 20 5.33 4.82 6.03
C ASP A 20 4.87 3.41 5.59
N ALA A 21 3.76 2.94 6.14
CA ALA A 21 3.25 1.58 5.90
C ALA A 21 2.28 1.48 4.71
N LEU A 22 1.81 2.61 4.18
CA LEU A 22 0.86 2.68 3.07
C LEU A 22 1.44 3.56 1.96
N PHE A 23 1.23 3.12 0.72
CA PHE A 23 1.69 3.81 -0.48
C PHE A 23 0.63 3.74 -1.59
N TRP A 24 0.75 4.59 -2.59
CA TRP A 24 -0.07 4.50 -3.79
C TRP A 24 0.48 3.44 -4.74
N SER A 25 -0.35 2.45 -5.05
CA SER A 25 -0.12 1.51 -6.14
C SER A 25 -0.79 2.03 -7.43
N PRO A 26 -0.24 1.71 -8.61
CA PRO A 26 -0.87 2.00 -9.90
C PRO A 26 -2.08 1.09 -10.20
N GLU A 27 -2.37 0.08 -9.37
CA GLU A 27 -3.53 -0.79 -9.55
C GLU A 27 -4.84 0.00 -9.43
N PHE A 28 -5.72 -0.11 -10.43
CA PHE A 28 -7.01 0.60 -10.47
C PHE A 28 -8.19 -0.30 -10.87
N GLU A 29 -7.95 -1.49 -11.40
CA GLU A 29 -8.98 -2.44 -11.86
C GLU A 29 -9.33 -3.47 -10.78
N TYR A 30 -9.86 -3.01 -9.64
CA TYR A 30 -10.24 -3.86 -8.50
C TYR A 30 -11.73 -3.78 -8.16
N SER A 31 -12.58 -3.54 -9.17
CA SER A 31 -14.02 -3.53 -8.98
C SER A 31 -14.54 -4.92 -8.63
N GLU A 32 -15.33 -5.02 -7.57
CA GLU A 32 -15.92 -6.28 -7.12
C GLU A 32 -17.46 -6.27 -7.29
N PRO A 33 -18.10 -7.44 -7.49
CA PRO A 33 -19.54 -7.53 -7.72
C PRO A 33 -20.39 -7.27 -6.47
N ARG A 34 -19.79 -7.34 -5.27
CA ARG A 34 -20.47 -7.04 -4.00
C ARG A 34 -19.71 -5.97 -3.24
N ILE A 35 -20.45 -5.07 -2.58
CA ILE A 35 -19.87 -4.04 -1.72
C ILE A 35 -18.98 -4.61 -0.62
N ALA A 36 -19.34 -5.76 -0.03
CA ALA A 36 -18.57 -6.36 1.05
C ALA A 36 -17.16 -6.80 0.60
N ASP A 37 -16.98 -7.04 -0.70
CA ASP A 37 -15.71 -7.50 -1.26
C ASP A 37 -14.76 -6.31 -1.53
N LEU A 38 -15.24 -5.06 -1.43
CA LEU A 38 -14.43 -3.84 -1.48
C LEU A 38 -13.72 -3.50 -0.16
N LEU A 39 -13.91 -4.33 0.88
CA LEU A 39 -13.16 -4.22 2.13
C LEU A 39 -11.84 -5.01 2.00
N HIS A 40 -10.73 -4.29 1.81
CA HIS A 40 -9.43 -4.91 1.65
C HIS A 40 -8.70 -4.92 2.98
N ASP A 41 -8.32 -6.10 3.46
CA ASP A 41 -7.48 -6.26 4.64
C ASP A 41 -5.99 -6.06 4.32
N ALA A 42 -5.14 -6.20 5.34
CA ALA A 42 -3.70 -6.03 5.18
C ALA A 42 -3.08 -7.00 4.15
N ASP A 43 -3.61 -8.23 4.07
CA ASP A 43 -3.09 -9.24 3.15
C ASP A 43 -3.48 -8.89 1.70
N ARG A 44 -4.75 -8.50 1.46
CA ARG A 44 -5.22 -8.03 0.16
C ARG A 44 -4.48 -6.78 -0.32
N LEU A 45 -4.15 -5.86 0.60
CA LEU A 45 -3.36 -4.67 0.28
C LEU A 45 -1.90 -5.01 -0.05
N ALA A 46 -1.34 -6.05 0.58
CA ALA A 46 0.04 -6.47 0.35
C ALA A 46 0.25 -6.99 -1.08
N ASP A 47 -0.77 -7.59 -1.71
CA ASP A 47 -0.73 -8.03 -3.11
C ASP A 47 -0.30 -6.90 -4.07
N TRP A 48 -0.58 -5.64 -3.73
CA TRP A 48 -0.26 -4.49 -4.58
C TRP A 48 1.09 -3.85 -4.28
N MET A 49 1.76 -4.25 -3.20
CA MET A 49 3.05 -3.63 -2.79
C MET A 49 4.14 -3.79 -3.86
N GLU A 50 4.12 -4.88 -4.62
CA GLU A 50 5.09 -5.13 -5.69
C GLU A 50 5.00 -4.14 -6.86
N THR A 51 3.84 -3.51 -7.03
CA THR A 51 3.56 -2.57 -8.12
C THR A 51 3.82 -1.12 -7.74
N VAL A 52 4.07 -0.85 -6.45
CA VAL A 52 4.36 0.50 -5.96
C VAL A 52 5.67 0.96 -6.60
N PRO A 53 5.66 2.09 -7.34
CA PRO A 53 6.87 2.58 -7.98
C PRO A 53 7.94 2.91 -6.93
N GLU A 54 9.18 2.59 -7.26
CA GLU A 54 10.33 3.12 -6.51
C GLU A 54 10.33 4.64 -6.63
N PHE A 55 10.50 5.32 -5.49
CA PHE A 55 10.65 6.76 -5.50
C PHE A 55 11.96 7.13 -6.20
N GLU A 56 11.89 8.08 -7.14
CA GLU A 56 13.09 8.60 -7.81
C GLU A 56 14.10 9.10 -6.78
N THR A 57 15.38 8.81 -7.03
CA THR A 57 16.45 9.32 -6.18
C THR A 57 16.49 10.83 -6.25
N TYR A 58 16.46 11.48 -5.09
CA TYR A 58 16.52 12.93 -5.00
C TYR A 58 17.78 13.50 -5.66
N GLU A 59 17.63 14.72 -6.20
CA GLU A 59 18.74 15.53 -6.67
C GLU A 59 19.79 15.73 -5.56
N PRO A 60 21.09 15.75 -5.91
CA PRO A 60 22.17 15.98 -4.95
C PRO A 60 21.96 17.28 -4.17
N GLY A 61 21.76 17.19 -2.85
CA GLY A 61 21.59 18.34 -1.96
C GLY A 61 20.17 18.56 -1.41
N ALA A 62 19.19 17.74 -1.79
CA ALA A 62 17.87 17.78 -1.18
C ALA A 62 17.90 17.30 0.29
N ASN A 63 17.38 18.10 1.22
CA ASN A 63 17.18 17.71 2.62
C ASN A 63 15.75 17.18 2.81
N VAL A 64 15.52 15.92 2.44
CA VAL A 64 14.22 15.25 2.59
C VAL A 64 14.45 13.88 3.24
N LYS A 65 13.53 13.49 4.13
CA LYS A 65 13.50 12.13 4.68
C LYS A 65 13.11 11.18 3.54
N GLN A 66 14.04 10.32 3.12
CA GLN A 66 13.75 9.27 2.14
C GLN A 66 12.71 8.30 2.73
N PRO A 67 11.52 8.14 2.13
CA PRO A 67 10.64 7.04 2.46
C PRO A 67 11.35 5.76 2.01
N LYS A 68 11.68 4.89 2.96
CA LYS A 68 12.25 3.58 2.62
C LYS A 68 11.09 2.70 2.18
N LEU A 69 10.92 2.55 0.86
CA LEU A 69 10.03 1.52 0.36
C LEU A 69 10.56 0.16 0.86
N PRO A 70 9.72 -0.68 1.49
CA PRO A 70 10.16 -2.01 1.84
C PRO A 70 10.46 -2.79 0.55
N GLU A 71 11.68 -3.29 0.40
CA GLU A 71 12.02 -4.27 -0.64
C GLU A 71 10.97 -5.40 -0.72
N PRO A 72 10.63 -5.93 -1.90
CA PRO A 72 9.56 -6.93 -2.07
C PRO A 72 9.69 -8.16 -1.17
N SER A 73 10.89 -8.46 -0.67
CA SER A 73 11.23 -9.64 0.13
C SER A 73 10.95 -9.52 1.65
N GLN A 74 10.64 -8.34 2.18
CA GLN A 74 10.45 -8.12 3.63
C GLN A 74 8.98 -8.19 4.10
N HIS A 75 8.04 -8.40 3.19
CA HIS A 75 6.65 -8.74 3.53
C HIS A 75 6.59 -10.20 3.99
N ARG A 76 6.70 -10.36 5.31
CA ARG A 76 6.68 -11.61 6.04
C ARG A 76 5.63 -12.61 5.53
N ALA A 77 6.08 -13.86 5.39
CA ALA A 77 5.36 -15.08 5.01
C ALA A 77 3.87 -15.15 5.42
N PRO A 78 3.00 -15.77 4.59
CA PRO A 78 1.58 -15.89 4.86
C PRO A 78 1.35 -16.58 6.21
N ARG A 79 0.73 -15.88 7.16
CA ARG A 79 0.18 -16.52 8.36
C ARG A 79 -1.13 -17.19 7.96
N GLY A 80 -1.07 -18.43 7.47
CA GLY A 80 -2.30 -19.16 7.15
C GLY A 80 -2.18 -20.54 6.48
N ALA A 81 -0.98 -21.04 6.17
CA ALA A 81 -0.84 -22.47 5.87
C ALA A 81 -0.92 -23.25 7.20
N THR A 82 -1.96 -24.07 7.36
CA THR A 82 -2.46 -24.78 8.57
C THR A 82 -3.37 -23.92 9.45
N GLN A 83 -4.66 -24.25 9.63
CA GLN A 83 -5.28 -25.58 9.84
C GLN A 83 -6.53 -25.81 8.99
#